data_AF-A0A3D3ZJT7-F1
#
_entry.id   AF-A0A3D3ZJT7-F1
#
_cell.length_a   1.000
_cell.length_b   1.000
_cell.length_c   1.000
_cell.angle_alpha   90.00
_cell.angle_beta   90.00
_cell.angle_gamma   90.00
#
_symmetry.space_group_name_H-M   'P 1'
#
loop_
_entity.id
_entity.type
_entity.pdbx_description
1 polymer ?
#
loop_
_entity_poly.entity_id
_entity_poly.type
_entity_poly.pdbx_seq_one_letter_code
_entity_poly.pdbx_strand_id
1 'polypeptide(L)'
;MRRVLRWDGLLPNKLNDDGSFAEITPADIGEMKRFIDEQRSETTPFDIIWEGRTPGEDRRKAAEIVRPWAEAGATWWMEAMWTAPNGPDDVRKRVRQGPPRIA
;
A
#
# COMPACT_ATOMS: atom_id res chain seq x y z
N MET A 1 17.07 4.19 -1.17
CA MET A 1 16.18 3.86 -2.32
C MET A 1 16.47 4.71 -3.58
N ARG A 2 17.74 4.95 -3.98
CA ARG A 2 18.06 5.95 -5.02
C ARG A 2 17.40 5.73 -6.39
N ARG A 3 17.23 4.46 -6.81
CA ARG A 3 16.62 4.12 -8.12
C ARG A 3 15.18 4.62 -8.27
N VAL A 4 14.44 4.72 -7.16
CA VAL A 4 13.00 5.01 -7.17
C VAL A 4 12.69 6.45 -7.56
N LEU A 5 13.61 7.37 -7.29
CA LEU A 5 13.42 8.81 -7.48
C LEU A 5 13.14 9.22 -8.94
N ARG A 6 13.57 8.38 -9.89
CA ARG A 6 13.39 8.58 -11.34
C ARG A 6 12.03 8.11 -11.88
N TRP A 7 11.16 7.59 -11.03
CA TRP A 7 9.87 7.00 -11.41
C TRP A 7 8.71 7.67 -10.69
N ASP A 8 7.49 7.38 -11.13
CA ASP A 8 6.27 8.03 -10.64
C ASP A 8 5.71 7.42 -9.36
N GLY A 9 6.33 6.36 -8.82
CA GLY A 9 5.88 5.75 -7.58
C GLY A 9 6.65 4.51 -7.15
N LEU A 10 6.19 3.90 -6.06
CA LEU A 10 6.71 2.64 -5.53
C LEU A 10 5.62 1.74 -4.94
N LEU A 11 5.89 0.44 -4.98
CA LEU A 11 5.25 -0.60 -4.19
C LEU A 11 6.37 -1.31 -3.41
N PRO A 12 6.49 -1.11 -2.08
CA PRO A 12 7.68 -1.51 -1.38
C PRO A 12 7.68 -3.00 -1.06
N ASN A 13 8.89 -3.57 -1.05
CA ASN A 13 9.19 -4.88 -0.47
C ASN A 13 10.37 -4.69 0.48
N LYS A 14 10.29 -5.28 1.66
CA LYS A 14 11.33 -5.20 2.70
C LYS A 14 11.90 -6.58 2.91
N LEU A 15 13.22 -6.66 3.01
CA LEU A 15 13.94 -7.89 3.31
C LEU A 15 14.68 -7.71 4.63
N ASN A 16 14.78 -8.80 5.40
CA ASN A 16 15.72 -8.90 6.51
C ASN A 16 17.15 -9.09 5.96
N ASP A 17 18.15 -9.00 6.83
CA ASP A 17 19.57 -9.16 6.46
C ASP A 17 19.89 -10.55 5.87
N ASP A 18 19.10 -11.57 6.22
CA ASP A 18 19.19 -12.93 5.68
C ASP A 18 18.48 -13.12 4.33
N GLY A 19 17.89 -12.05 3.77
CA GLY A 19 17.17 -12.07 2.49
C GLY A 19 15.73 -12.58 2.58
N SER A 20 15.23 -12.93 3.77
CA SER A 20 13.81 -13.26 3.96
C SER A 20 12.92 -12.02 3.88
N PHE A 21 11.65 -12.19 3.54
CA PHE A 21 10.69 -11.08 3.56
C PHE A 21 10.46 -10.59 4.98
N ALA A 22 10.60 -9.29 5.17
CA ALA A 22 10.28 -8.60 6.41
C ALA A 22 8.88 -7.98 6.31
N GLU A 23 8.20 -7.91 7.45
CA GLU A 23 6.95 -7.15 7.55
C GLU A 23 7.23 -5.66 7.34
N ILE A 24 6.44 -5.06 6.46
CA ILE A 24 6.38 -3.60 6.31
C ILE A 24 5.30 -3.10 7.25
N THR A 25 5.58 -1.97 7.88
CA THR A 25 4.69 -1.27 8.80
C THR A 25 4.32 0.10 8.26
N PRO A 26 3.27 0.77 8.78
CA PRO A 26 2.99 2.16 8.44
C PRO A 26 4.18 3.10 8.72
N ALA A 27 4.98 2.83 9.76
CA ALA A 27 6.17 3.63 10.03
C ALA A 27 7.18 3.56 8.87
N ASP A 28 7.39 2.38 8.28
CA ASP A 28 8.27 2.22 7.12
C ASP A 28 7.78 3.07 5.92
N ILE A 29 6.47 3.15 5.69
CA ILE A 29 5.89 4.01 4.64
C ILE A 29 6.19 5.49 4.92
N GLY A 30 6.07 5.93 6.17
CA GLY A 30 6.42 7.29 6.57
C GLY A 30 7.89 7.62 6.34
N GLU A 31 8.79 6.67 6.62
CA GLU A 31 10.23 6.84 6.35
C GLU A 31 10.54 6.89 4.85
N MET A 32 9.89 6.04 4.06
CA MET A 32 10.01 6.07 2.60
C MET A 32 9.53 7.39 2.03
N LYS A 33 8.37 7.88 2.48
CA LYS A 33 7.83 9.18 2.08
C LYS A 33 8.81 10.30 2.38
N ARG A 34 9.34 10.36 3.62
CA ARG A 34 10.34 11.36 4.01
C ARG A 34 11.57 11.30 3.11
N PHE A 35 12.10 10.11 2.84
CA PHE A 35 13.23 9.94 1.92
C PHE A 35 12.93 10.47 0.51
N ILE A 36 11.74 10.21 -0.03
CA ILE A 36 11.35 10.69 -1.36
C ILE A 36 11.24 12.22 -1.36
N ASP A 37 10.55 12.79 -0.38
CA ASP A 37 10.35 14.24 -0.26
C ASP A 37 11.69 14.99 -0.13
N GLU A 38 12.67 14.43 0.58
CA GLU A 38 13.99 15.03 0.79
C GLU A 38 14.93 14.89 -0.42
N GLN A 39 14.77 13.84 -1.23
CA GLN A 39 15.78 13.45 -2.22
C GLN A 39 15.30 13.58 -3.67
N ARG A 40 13.99 13.62 -3.92
CA ARG A 40 13.45 13.73 -5.28
C ARG A 40 13.48 15.19 -5.73
N SER A 41 14.08 15.44 -6.89
CA SER A 41 14.15 16.78 -7.51
C SER A 41 12.98 17.07 -8.45
N GLU A 42 12.37 16.02 -8.99
CA GLU A 42 11.25 16.07 -9.90
C GLU A 42 10.00 16.55 -9.15
N THR A 43 9.28 17.51 -9.73
CA THR A 43 8.07 18.08 -9.13
C THR A 43 6.79 17.33 -9.53
N THR A 44 6.92 16.26 -10.31
CA THR A 44 5.81 15.39 -10.68
C THR A 44 5.29 14.66 -9.44
N PRO A 45 3.99 14.31 -9.39
CA PRO A 45 3.46 13.45 -8.33
C PRO A 45 4.29 12.17 -8.13
N PHE A 46 4.27 11.64 -6.90
CA PHE A 46 4.87 10.35 -6.58
C PHE A 46 3.87 9.51 -5.81
N ASP A 47 3.55 8.33 -6.33
CA ASP A 47 2.63 7.41 -5.70
C ASP A 47 3.33 6.42 -4.77
N ILE A 48 2.84 6.32 -3.53
CA ILE A 48 3.26 5.29 -2.59
C ILE A 48 2.12 4.30 -2.46
N ILE A 49 2.27 3.16 -3.13
CA ILE A 49 1.27 2.10 -3.18
C ILE A 49 1.56 1.13 -2.06
N TRP A 50 0.56 0.86 -1.22
CA TRP A 50 0.60 -0.25 -0.29
C TRP A 50 -0.47 -1.27 -0.61
N GLU A 51 -0.20 -2.53 -0.29
CA GLU A 51 -1.11 -3.64 -0.58
C GLU A 51 -1.52 -4.40 0.68
N GLY A 52 -2.71 -4.98 0.62
CA GLY A 52 -3.22 -5.85 1.66
C GLY A 52 -4.61 -6.37 1.32
N ARG A 53 -5.25 -7.03 2.28
CA ARG A 53 -6.61 -7.54 2.12
C ARG A 53 -7.54 -6.85 3.10
N THR A 54 -8.64 -6.28 2.61
CA THR A 54 -9.69 -5.74 3.49
C THR A 54 -10.97 -6.58 3.44
N PRO A 55 -11.75 -6.63 4.53
CA PRO A 55 -13.06 -7.28 4.53
C PRO A 55 -14.09 -6.36 3.87
N GLY A 56 -14.36 -6.56 2.57
CA GLY A 56 -15.25 -5.67 1.82
C GLY A 56 -16.72 -5.64 2.27
N GLU A 57 -17.17 -6.61 3.08
CA GLU A 57 -18.50 -6.57 3.72
C GLU A 57 -18.53 -5.70 4.99
N ASP A 58 -17.38 -5.48 5.63
CA ASP A 58 -17.24 -4.63 6.82
C ASP A 58 -16.47 -3.37 6.47
N ARG A 59 -17.23 -2.37 6.04
CA ARG A 59 -16.68 -1.07 5.59
C ARG A 59 -15.90 -0.36 6.70
N ARG A 60 -16.32 -0.50 7.96
CA ARG A 60 -15.66 0.14 9.11
C ARG A 60 -14.31 -0.51 9.35
N LYS A 61 -14.27 -1.85 9.41
CA LYS A 61 -13.02 -2.59 9.57
C LYS A 61 -12.07 -2.40 8.39
N ALA A 62 -12.59 -2.32 7.16
CA ALA A 62 -11.78 -1.98 6.00
C ALA A 62 -11.13 -0.59 6.13
N ALA A 63 -11.86 0.41 6.63
CA ALA A 63 -11.30 1.73 6.88
C ALA A 63 -10.27 1.72 8.02
N GLU A 64 -10.52 0.99 9.11
CA GLU A 64 -9.57 0.82 10.22
C GLU A 64 -8.24 0.19 9.76
N ILE A 65 -8.29 -0.78 8.85
CA ILE A 65 -7.09 -1.40 8.29
C ILE A 65 -6.28 -0.42 7.43
N VAL A 66 -6.95 0.36 6.57
CA VAL A 66 -6.26 1.23 5.60
C VAL A 66 -5.80 2.56 6.20
N ARG A 67 -6.52 3.09 7.19
CA ARG A 67 -6.29 4.42 7.76
C ARG A 67 -4.83 4.67 8.19
N PRO A 68 -4.16 3.77 8.94
CA PRO A 68 -2.77 3.98 9.35
C PRO A 68 -1.80 4.12 8.16
N TRP A 69 -2.05 3.41 7.06
CA TRP A 69 -1.22 3.48 5.85
C TRP A 69 -1.40 4.81 5.11
N ALA A 70 -2.64 5.26 4.99
CA ALA A 70 -2.94 6.56 4.41
C ALA A 70 -2.34 7.71 5.26
N GLU A 71 -2.47 7.63 6.58
CA GLU A 71 -1.87 8.60 7.51
C GLU A 71 -0.34 8.61 7.44
N ALA A 72 0.29 7.46 7.18
CA ALA A 72 1.73 7.36 6.94
C ALA A 72 2.19 7.92 5.58
N GLY A 73 1.26 8.19 4.66
CA GLY A 73 1.55 8.77 3.35
C GLY A 73 1.42 7.82 2.16
N ALA A 74 0.82 6.63 2.32
CA ALA A 74 0.41 5.83 1.18
C ALA A 74 -0.67 6.59 0.37
N THR A 75 -0.49 6.70 -0.94
CA THR A 75 -1.41 7.38 -1.85
C THR A 75 -2.42 6.42 -2.48
N TRP A 76 -2.08 5.12 -2.55
CA TRP A 76 -2.95 4.07 -3.06
C TRP A 76 -2.99 2.85 -2.14
N TRP A 77 -4.15 2.22 -2.10
CA TRP A 77 -4.34 0.88 -1.53
C TRP A 77 -4.65 -0.12 -2.65
N MET A 78 -3.89 -1.20 -2.72
CA MET A 78 -4.10 -2.31 -3.65
C MET A 78 -4.65 -3.54 -2.92
N GLU A 79 -5.81 -4.04 -3.36
CA GLU A 79 -6.38 -5.28 -2.81
C GLU A 79 -5.57 -6.50 -3.30
N ALA A 80 -4.74 -7.03 -2.41
CA ALA A 80 -3.87 -8.16 -2.63
C ALA A 80 -4.55 -9.47 -2.19
N MET A 81 -5.28 -10.10 -3.12
CA MET A 81 -5.93 -11.37 -2.87
C MET A 81 -5.00 -12.59 -3.08
N TRP A 82 -3.84 -12.59 -2.43
CA TRP A 82 -2.79 -13.63 -2.63
C TRP A 82 -3.19 -15.04 -2.16
N THR A 83 -4.10 -15.17 -1.20
CA THR A 83 -4.54 -16.45 -0.61
C THR A 83 -6.02 -16.73 -0.85
N ALA A 84 -6.46 -17.99 -0.74
CA ALA A 84 -7.88 -18.31 -0.87
C ALA A 84 -8.73 -17.64 0.25
N PRO A 85 -9.99 -17.26 -0.01
CA PRO A 85 -10.64 -17.26 -1.32
C PRO A 85 -10.09 -16.13 -2.22
N ASN A 86 -9.80 -16.47 -3.48
CA ASN A 86 -9.25 -15.59 -4.51
C ASN A 86 -9.61 -16.04 -5.94
N GLY A 87 -10.70 -16.78 -6.10
CA GLY A 87 -11.20 -17.17 -7.42
C GLY A 87 -11.73 -15.96 -8.20
N PRO A 88 -11.98 -16.09 -9.51
CA PRO A 88 -12.47 -15.00 -10.35
C PRO A 88 -13.75 -14.33 -9.81
N ASP A 89 -14.67 -15.11 -9.24
CA ASP A 89 -15.91 -14.56 -8.67
C ASP A 89 -15.69 -13.86 -7.32
N ASP A 90 -14.74 -14.32 -6.51
CA ASP A 90 -14.34 -13.64 -5.27
C ASP A 90 -13.71 -12.28 -5.59
N VAL A 91 -12.83 -12.23 -6.60
CA VAL A 91 -12.19 -11.00 -7.05
C VAL A 91 -13.23 -10.03 -7.64
N ARG A 92 -14.13 -10.50 -8.51
CA ARG A 92 -15.23 -9.68 -9.05
C ARG A 92 -16.12 -9.14 -7.93
N LYS A 93 -16.42 -9.96 -6.93
CA LYS A 93 -17.18 -9.53 -5.75
C LYS A 93 -16.43 -8.41 -5.01
N ARG A 94 -15.14 -8.58 -4.73
CA ARG A 94 -14.31 -7.57 -4.06
C ARG A 94 -14.26 -6.26 -4.85
N VAL A 95 -14.09 -6.32 -6.18
CA VAL A 95 -14.11 -5.12 -7.05
C VAL A 95 -15.44 -4.37 -6.94
N ARG A 96 -16.58 -5.07 -6.97
CA ARG A 96 -17.92 -4.45 -6.85
C ARG A 96 -18.17 -3.79 -5.49
N GLN A 97 -17.52 -4.24 -4.42
CA GLN A 97 -17.61 -3.61 -3.09
C GLN A 97 -16.92 -2.23 -3.04
N GLY A 98 -16.07 -1.93 -4.02
CA GLY A 98 -15.37 -0.64 -4.12
C GLY A 98 -14.23 -0.48 -3.11
N PRO A 99 -13.53 0.66 -3.14
CA PRO A 99 -12.41 0.91 -2.25
C PRO A 99 -12.88 1.15 -0.80
N PRO A 100 -12.03 0.84 0.20
CA PRO A 100 -12.23 1.29 1.57
C PRO A 100 -12.38 2.82 1.63
N ARG A 101 -13.31 3.33 2.44
CA ARG A 101 -13.53 4.77 2.61
C ARG A 101 -13.08 5.20 4.00
N ILE A 102 -11.99 5.95 4.06
CA ILE A 102 -11.43 6.56 5.27
C ILE A 102 -12.00 7.97 5.46
N ALA A 103 -13.33 8.07 5.58
CA ALA A 103 -13.95 9.32 6.05
C ALA A 103 -13.69 9.52 7.55
#